data_AF-A0A3D2MAQ0-F1
#
_entry.id   AF-A0A3D2MAQ0-F1
#
_cell.length_a   1.000
_cell.length_b   1.000
_cell.length_c   1.000
_cell.angle_alpha   90.00
_cell.angle_beta   90.00
_cell.angle_gamma   90.00
#
_symmetry.space_group_name_H-M   'P 1'
#
loop_
_entity.id
_entity.type
_entity.pdbx_description
1 polymer ?
#
loop_
_entity_poly.entity_id
_entity_poly.type
_entity_poly.pdbx_seq_one_letter_code
_entity_poly.pdbx_strand_id
1 'polypeptide(L)'
;MLDTLLFLAKTAAGDICTGGISEAVGLAKMVIKVLQIAVPIGLIVMGTIDMAKAVIAGDEKKMKEAQKPFIKRIIAAVIVFLIPIIVNMVLSFVTKGNSDWIDCWNHSKWNGAIDVNSDQITTR
;
A
#
# COMPACT_ATOMS: atom_id res chain seq x y z
N MET A 1 -37.63 -5.92 6.86
CA MET A 1 -37.39 -6.54 8.18
C MET A 1 -36.35 -7.67 8.12
N LEU A 2 -36.31 -8.46 7.06
CA LEU A 2 -35.27 -9.48 6.85
C LEU A 2 -33.90 -8.85 6.53
N ASP A 3 -33.86 -7.76 5.77
CA ASP A 3 -32.62 -7.04 5.43
C ASP A 3 -31.99 -6.34 6.63
N THR A 4 -32.79 -5.77 7.53
CA THR A 4 -32.33 -5.18 8.80
C THR A 4 -31.80 -6.23 9.78
N LEU A 5 -32.35 -7.45 9.75
CA LEU A 5 -31.83 -8.59 10.52
C LEU A 5 -30.56 -9.16 9.90
N LEU A 6 -30.46 -9.18 8.57
CA LEU A 6 -29.22 -9.51 7.87
C LEU A 6 -28.11 -8.48 8.19
N PHE A 7 -28.47 -7.19 8.25
CA PHE A 7 -27.57 -6.10 8.64
C PHE A 7 -27.14 -6.21 10.11
N LEU A 8 -28.05 -6.54 11.03
CA LEU A 8 -27.73 -6.77 12.44
C LEU A 8 -26.93 -8.05 12.69
N ALA A 9 -27.19 -9.13 11.94
CA ALA A 9 -26.42 -10.37 12.01
C ALA A 9 -25.00 -10.21 11.44
N LYS A 10 -24.85 -9.39 10.39
CA LYS A 10 -23.55 -8.95 9.84
C LYS A 10 -22.74 -8.17 10.87
N THR A 11 -23.38 -7.27 11.63
CA THR A 11 -22.77 -6.55 12.76
C THR A 11 -22.39 -7.46 13.93
N ALA A 12 -23.15 -8.53 14.20
CA ALA A 12 -22.82 -9.50 15.26
C ALA A 12 -21.69 -10.46 14.86
N ALA A 13 -21.51 -10.74 13.56
CA ALA A 13 -20.35 -11.42 13.01
C ALA A 13 -19.20 -10.43 12.76
N GLY A 14 -18.72 -9.78 13.84
CA GLY A 14 -17.41 -9.14 13.93
C GLY A 14 -17.01 -8.27 12.75
N ASP A 15 -17.57 -7.07 12.68
CA ASP A 15 -17.13 -6.03 11.76
C ASP A 15 -15.67 -5.66 12.12
N ILE A 16 -14.72 -6.34 11.47
CA ILE A 16 -13.27 -6.36 11.78
C ILE A 16 -12.61 -4.98 11.68
N CYS A 17 -13.37 -3.99 11.21
CA CYS A 17 -12.92 -2.66 10.89
C CYS A 17 -13.71 -1.57 11.60
N THR A 18 -14.02 -1.83 12.86
CA THR A 18 -14.61 -0.86 13.78
C THR A 18 -13.53 -0.34 14.74
N GLY A 19 -13.54 0.98 14.98
CA GLY A 19 -12.55 1.67 15.81
C GLY A 19 -11.11 1.50 15.31
N GLY A 20 -10.15 1.58 16.25
CA GLY A 20 -8.69 1.66 16.07
C GLY A 20 -8.03 0.80 14.98
N ILE A 21 -8.65 -0.31 14.57
CA ILE A 21 -8.16 -1.17 13.49
C ILE A 21 -8.30 -0.46 12.13
N SER A 22 -9.39 0.28 11.91
CA SER A 22 -9.65 0.96 10.64
C SER A 22 -8.66 2.10 10.37
N GLU A 23 -8.26 2.82 11.42
CA GLU A 23 -7.31 3.93 11.36
C GLU A 23 -5.88 3.40 11.25
N ALA A 24 -5.55 2.30 11.93
CA ALA A 24 -4.26 1.63 11.78
C ALA A 24 -4.07 1.08 10.35
N VAL A 25 -5.09 0.44 9.78
CA VAL A 25 -5.09 -0.02 8.39
C VAL A 25 -5.02 1.17 7.43
N GLY A 26 -5.76 2.25 7.71
CA GLY A 26 -5.70 3.50 6.96
C GLY A 26 -4.30 4.14 6.96
N LEU A 27 -3.61 4.13 8.11
CA LEU A 27 -2.24 4.63 8.25
C LEU A 27 -1.27 3.78 7.44
N ALA A 28 -1.33 2.46 7.58
CA ALA A 28 -0.47 1.54 6.84
C ALA A 28 -0.65 1.72 5.32
N LYS A 29 -1.89 1.83 4.85
CA LYS A 29 -2.21 2.09 3.44
C LYS A 29 -1.69 3.44 2.96
N MET A 30 -1.78 4.48 3.78
CA MET A 30 -1.22 5.80 3.45
C MET A 30 0.30 5.73 3.32
N VAL A 31 1.00 5.12 4.27
CA VAL A 31 2.46 4.96 4.24
C VAL A 31 2.92 4.18 3.00
N ILE A 32 2.24 3.07 2.69
CA ILE A 32 2.53 2.26 1.51
C ILE A 32 2.34 3.06 0.22
N LYS A 33 1.24 3.83 0.10
CA LYS A 33 0.99 4.70 -1.07
C LYS A 33 2.02 5.82 -1.20
N VAL A 34 2.40 6.46 -0.09
CA VAL A 34 3.41 7.52 -0.08
C VAL A 34 4.75 6.96 -0.54
N LEU A 35 5.19 5.81 0.00
CA LEU A 35 6.43 5.15 -0.44
C LEU A 35 6.39 4.74 -1.91
N GLN A 36 5.24 4.24 -2.39
CA GLN A 36 5.06 3.87 -3.80
C GLN A 36 5.19 5.03 -4.77
N ILE A 37 4.95 6.26 -4.34
CA ILE A 37 5.08 7.45 -5.19
C ILE A 37 6.45 8.13 -4.97
N ALA A 38 6.88 8.24 -3.71
CA ALA A 38 8.13 8.91 -3.35
C ALA A 38 9.36 8.20 -3.93
N VAL A 39 9.39 6.85 -3.88
CA VAL A 39 10.52 6.05 -4.41
C VAL A 39 10.70 6.22 -5.92
N PRO A 40 9.69 6.00 -6.80
CA PRO A 40 9.87 6.16 -8.23
C PRO A 40 10.12 7.61 -8.66
N ILE A 41 9.47 8.61 -8.04
CA ILE A 41 9.72 10.02 -8.37
C ILE A 41 11.16 10.42 -8.04
N GLY A 42 11.65 10.07 -6.84
CA GLY A 42 13.05 10.32 -6.46
C GLY A 42 14.03 9.65 -7.42
N LEU A 43 13.69 8.44 -7.90
CA LEU A 43 14.47 7.70 -8.88
C LEU A 43 14.53 8.34 -10.26
N ILE A 44 13.40 8.86 -10.77
CA ILE A 44 13.36 9.54 -12.06
C ILE A 44 14.19 10.82 -12.01
N VAL A 45 14.08 11.61 -10.95
CA VAL A 45 14.83 12.87 -10.82
C VAL A 45 16.33 12.60 -10.70
N MET A 46 16.74 11.72 -9.78
CA MET A 46 18.15 11.39 -9.62
C MET A 46 18.71 10.72 -10.88
N GLY A 47 17.87 9.93 -11.55
CA GLY A 47 18.26 9.20 -12.72
C GLY A 47 18.45 10.06 -13.98
N THR A 48 17.53 10.98 -14.23
CA THR A 48 17.64 11.91 -15.37
C THR A 48 18.85 12.83 -15.23
N ILE A 49 19.20 13.25 -14.01
CA ILE A 49 20.40 14.06 -13.74
C ILE A 49 21.69 13.25 -13.98
N ASP A 50 21.76 12.00 -13.52
CA ASP A 50 22.93 11.12 -13.74
C ASP A 50 23.12 10.80 -15.23
N MET A 51 22.02 10.55 -15.95
CA MET A 51 22.04 10.35 -17.40
C MET A 51 22.48 11.63 -18.13
N ALA A 52 22.00 12.80 -17.73
CA ALA A 52 22.42 14.07 -18.34
C ALA A 52 23.93 14.31 -18.17
N LYS A 53 24.50 14.04 -16.99
CA LYS A 53 25.94 14.12 -16.76
C LYS A 53 26.73 13.08 -17.55
N ALA A 54 26.23 11.84 -17.63
CA ALA A 54 26.90 10.77 -18.37
C ALA A 54 26.88 10.99 -19.90
N VAL A 55 25.79 11.55 -20.45
CA VAL A 55 25.69 11.92 -21.87
C VAL A 55 26.68 13.02 -22.23
N ILE A 56 26.90 14.01 -21.35
CA ILE A 56 27.88 15.08 -21.56
C ILE A 56 29.32 14.55 -21.43
N ALA A 57 29.56 13.56 -20.57
CA ALA A 57 30.90 12.99 -20.35
C ALA A 57 31.39 12.06 -21.48
N GLY A 58 30.51 11.58 -22.37
CA GLY A 58 30.88 10.86 -23.61
C GLY A 58 31.64 9.54 -23.44
N ASP A 59 31.77 9.01 -22.22
CA ASP A 59 32.69 7.92 -21.90
C ASP A 59 31.95 6.56 -21.88
N GLU A 60 31.94 5.85 -23.02
CA GLU A 60 31.16 4.62 -23.24
C GLU A 60 31.41 3.49 -22.22
N LYS A 61 32.63 3.43 -21.67
CA LYS A 61 33.00 2.44 -20.63
C LYS A 61 32.37 2.76 -19.28
N LYS A 62 32.19 4.05 -18.95
CA LYS A 62 31.56 4.51 -17.71
C LYS A 62 30.04 4.47 -17.78
N MET A 63 29.45 4.65 -18.97
CA MET A 63 28.01 4.49 -19.18
C MET A 63 27.51 3.07 -18.84
N LYS A 64 28.23 2.02 -19.25
CA LYS A 64 27.83 0.63 -18.96
C LYS A 64 27.95 0.24 -17.48
N GLU A 65 28.88 0.83 -16.74
CA GLU A 65 28.97 0.63 -15.28
C GLU A 65 27.97 1.47 -14.50
N ALA A 66 27.74 2.73 -14.90
CA ALA A 66 26.77 3.62 -14.28
C ALA A 66 25.31 3.19 -14.53
N GLN A 67 25.03 2.48 -15.63
CA GLN A 67 23.71 1.91 -15.92
C GLN A 67 23.34 0.73 -15.01
N LYS A 68 24.30 -0.06 -14.52
CA LYS A 68 24.03 -1.21 -13.63
C LYS A 68 23.28 -0.82 -12.33
N PRO A 69 23.69 0.19 -11.55
CA PRO A 69 22.93 0.62 -10.38
C PRO A 69 21.60 1.26 -10.77
N PHE A 70 21.53 1.94 -11.92
CA PHE A 70 20.33 2.58 -12.43
C PHE A 70 19.21 1.57 -12.72
N ILE A 71 19.54 0.51 -13.45
CA ILE A 71 18.61 -0.56 -13.83
C ILE A 71 18.15 -1.33 -12.59
N LYS A 72 19.05 -1.63 -11.65
CA LYS A 72 18.67 -2.26 -10.37
C LYS A 72 17.67 -1.43 -9.59
N ARG A 73 17.79 -0.10 -9.62
CA ARG A 73 16.85 0.79 -8.94
C ARG A 73 15.52 0.94 -9.70
N ILE A 74 15.52 0.92 -11.04
CA ILE A 74 14.28 0.85 -11.85
C ILE A 74 13.52 -0.44 -11.52
N ILE A 75 14.22 -1.58 -11.50
CA ILE A 75 13.62 -2.87 -11.12
C ILE A 75 13.04 -2.80 -9.71
N ALA A 76 13.74 -2.16 -8.76
CA ALA A 76 13.22 -1.94 -7.40
C ALA A 76 11.94 -1.09 -7.40
N ALA A 77 11.86 -0.02 -8.19
CA ALA A 77 10.65 0.79 -8.31
C ALA A 77 9.47 0.01 -8.92
N VAL A 78 9.73 -0.81 -9.96
CA VAL A 78 8.72 -1.69 -10.56
C VAL A 78 8.22 -2.71 -9.55
N ILE A 79 9.11 -3.32 -8.77
CA ILE A 79 8.73 -4.28 -7.71
C ILE A 79 7.85 -3.59 -6.67
N VAL A 80 8.23 -2.42 -6.15
CA VAL A 80 7.45 -1.66 -5.16
C VAL A 80 6.05 -1.32 -5.68
N PHE A 81 5.91 -1.04 -6.97
CA PHE A 81 4.63 -0.82 -7.64
C PHE A 81 3.80 -2.11 -7.79
N LEU A 82 4.45 -3.26 -7.92
CA LEU A 82 3.82 -4.56 -8.07
C LEU A 82 3.33 -5.16 -6.73
N ILE A 83 4.02 -4.89 -5.62
CA ILE A 83 3.62 -5.35 -4.26
C ILE A 83 2.14 -5.10 -3.95
N PRO A 84 1.56 -3.90 -4.08
CA PRO A 84 0.15 -3.66 -3.73
C PRO A 84 -0.82 -4.47 -4.60
N ILE A 85 -0.47 -4.71 -5.86
CA ILE A 85 -1.28 -5.52 -6.78
C ILE A 85 -1.30 -6.97 -6.29
N ILE A 86 -0.13 -7.50 -5.92
CA ILE A 86 -0.01 -8.85 -5.37
C ILE A 86 -0.74 -8.95 -4.02
N VAL A 87 -0.59 -7.97 -3.12
CA VAL A 87 -1.29 -7.95 -1.83
C VAL A 87 -2.80 -7.96 -2.03
N ASN A 88 -3.34 -7.13 -2.92
CA ASN A 88 -4.78 -7.13 -3.23
C ASN A 88 -5.25 -8.45 -3.86
N MET A 89 -4.41 -9.07 -4.70
CA MET A 89 -4.70 -10.37 -5.30
C MET A 89 -4.71 -11.49 -4.24
N VAL A 90 -3.73 -11.53 -3.37
CA VAL A 90 -3.64 -12.52 -2.28
C VAL A 90 -4.81 -12.32 -1.31
N LEU A 91 -5.12 -11.08 -0.92
CA LEU A 91 -6.30 -10.79 -0.09
C LEU A 91 -7.59 -11.28 -0.74
N SER A 92 -7.78 -11.01 -2.04
CA SER A 92 -8.93 -11.50 -2.80
C SER A 92 -9.02 -13.02 -2.88
N PHE A 93 -7.89 -13.73 -2.89
CA PHE A 93 -7.85 -15.19 -2.90
C PHE A 93 -8.04 -15.81 -1.50
N VAL A 94 -7.47 -15.20 -0.46
CA VAL A 94 -7.53 -15.69 0.92
C VAL A 94 -8.89 -15.43 1.56
N THR A 95 -9.57 -14.34 1.21
CA THR A 95 -10.87 -13.99 1.80
C THR A 95 -12.07 -14.50 1.00
N LYS A 96 -11.96 -15.65 0.33
CA LYS A 96 -13.13 -16.34 -0.28
C LYS A 96 -14.18 -16.62 0.81
N GLY A 97 -15.06 -15.65 1.06
CA GLY A 97 -16.10 -15.68 2.11
C GLY A 97 -16.19 -14.45 3.02
N ASN A 98 -15.22 -13.51 3.03
CA ASN A 98 -15.25 -12.35 3.92
C ASN A 98 -14.91 -11.04 3.18
N SER A 99 -15.92 -10.47 2.49
CA SER A 99 -15.84 -9.18 1.78
C SER A 99 -15.50 -8.01 2.70
N ASP A 100 -15.84 -8.13 3.99
CA ASP A 100 -15.78 -7.04 4.96
C ASP A 100 -14.35 -6.56 5.20
N TRP A 101 -13.37 -7.48 5.14
CA TRP A 101 -11.94 -7.14 5.22
C TRP A 101 -11.46 -6.37 3.99
N ILE A 102 -11.87 -6.80 2.79
CA ILE A 102 -11.51 -6.13 1.54
C ILE A 102 -12.14 -4.75 1.49
N ASP A 103 -13.40 -4.63 1.87
CA ASP A 103 -14.13 -3.37 1.90
C ASP A 103 -13.50 -2.39 2.88
N CYS A 104 -13.13 -2.88 4.07
CA CYS A 104 -12.37 -2.11 5.04
C CYS A 104 -11.00 -1.63 4.52
N TRP A 105 -10.21 -2.52 3.91
CA TRP A 105 -8.94 -2.15 3.32
C TRP A 105 -9.13 -1.07 2.23
N ASN A 106 -10.21 -1.15 1.46
CA ASN A 106 -10.49 -0.21 0.38
C ASN A 106 -11.03 1.15 0.88
N HIS A 107 -11.88 1.15 1.91
CA HIS A 107 -12.51 2.36 2.44
C HIS A 107 -11.74 3.04 3.57
N SER A 108 -10.82 2.34 4.26
CA SER A 108 -9.99 2.93 5.31
C SER A 108 -9.15 4.09 4.79
N LYS A 109 -9.25 5.20 5.51
CA LYS A 109 -8.51 6.45 5.29
C LYS A 109 -8.01 6.91 6.65
N TRP A 110 -6.72 7.20 6.75
CA TRP A 110 -6.18 7.80 7.97
C TRP A 110 -6.69 9.25 8.11
N ASN A 111 -7.27 9.56 9.27
CA ASN A 111 -7.87 10.86 9.59
C ASN A 111 -7.01 11.74 10.52
N GLY A 112 -5.82 11.27 10.92
CA GLY A 112 -4.91 12.02 11.80
C GLY A 112 -4.82 11.50 13.24
N ALA A 113 -5.70 10.57 13.63
CA ALA A 113 -5.74 9.99 14.97
C ALA A 113 -5.98 8.47 14.89
N ILE A 114 -5.61 7.73 15.94
CA ILE A 114 -6.02 6.34 16.12
C ILE A 114 -6.93 6.32 17.33
N ASP A 115 -8.24 6.26 17.09
CA ASP A 115 -9.23 6.21 18.15
C ASP A 115 -9.40 4.75 18.60
N VAL A 116 -8.58 4.35 19.57
CA VAL A 116 -8.68 3.03 20.19
C VAL A 116 -9.91 3.02 21.08
N ASN A 117 -11.06 2.61 20.53
CA ASN A 117 -12.26 2.42 21.33
C ASN A 117 -12.10 1.18 22.23
N SER A 118 -11.98 1.38 23.55
CA SER A 118 -11.79 0.29 24.52
C SER A 118 -12.96 -0.71 24.58
N ASP A 119 -14.15 -0.34 24.09
CA ASP A 119 -15.33 -1.22 24.10
C ASP A 119 -15.20 -2.44 23.16
N GLN A 120 -14.23 -2.47 22.24
CA GLN A 120 -13.98 -3.61 21.34
C GLN A 120 -13.00 -4.65 21.93
N ILE A 121 -12.33 -4.34 23.05
CA ILE A 121 -11.34 -5.24 23.68
C ILE A 121 -12.01 -6.10 24.76
N THR A 122 -13.09 -5.62 25.41
CA THR A 122 -13.73 -6.28 26.55
C THR A 122 -14.80 -7.33 26.17
N THR A 123 -15.31 -7.31 24.94
CA THR A 123 -16.40 -8.20 24.49
C THR A 123 -15.94 -9.46 23.75
N ARG A 124 -14.64 -9.75 23.76
CA ARG A 124 -14.05 -10.99 23.22
C ARG A 124 -13.75 -12.01 24.29
#